data_AF-A0A3M1FQ04-F1
#
_entry.id   AF-A0A3M1FQ04-F1
#
_cell.length_a   1.000
_cell.length_b   1.000
_cell.length_c   1.000
_cell.angle_alpha   90.00
_cell.angle_beta   90.00
_cell.angle_gamma   90.00
#
_symmetry.space_group_name_H-M   'P 1'
#
loop_
_entity.id
_entity.type
_entity.pdbx_description
1 polymer ?
#
loop_
_entity_poly.entity_id
_entity_poly.type
_entity_poly.pdbx_seq_one_letter_code
_entity_poly.pdbx_strand_id
1 'polypeptide(L)'
;FIAIASTRPEPQSQQFIFYFDGSRFHRIPTAGLSYTASGVWFIPQKVYYIVGNFVYKTFHLGQPWQREPGHPQIFKSAIRGEAVNDVLIVGAFGLVSHFNGVSWHHFTGELPQFYGTYGSMDYKGGLLVAGGWRGEKAIVLLGGHQ
;
A
#
# COMPACT_ATOMS: atom_id res chain seq x y z
N PHE A 1 2.46 -6.33 -16.99
CA PHE A 1 2.27 -5.22 -16.04
C PHE A 1 2.16 -5.75 -14.61
N ILE A 2 3.26 -6.18 -14.00
CA ILE A 2 3.24 -6.63 -12.61
C ILE A 2 4.54 -6.13 -11.98
N ALA A 3 4.42 -5.53 -10.80
CA ALA A 3 5.54 -5.29 -9.92
C ALA A 3 5.41 -6.21 -8.72
N ILE A 4 6.45 -6.99 -8.44
CA ILE A 4 6.52 -7.88 -7.27
C ILE A 4 7.51 -7.25 -6.31
N ALA A 5 7.05 -6.94 -5.11
CA ALA A 5 7.91 -6.61 -3.99
C ALA A 5 7.93 -7.82 -3.06
N SER A 6 9.12 -8.33 -2.73
CA SER A 6 9.28 -9.45 -1.80
C SER A 6 10.17 -9.02 -0.64
N THR A 7 9.71 -9.27 0.58
CA THR A 7 10.53 -9.20 1.78
C THR A 7 10.58 -10.55 2.44
N ARG A 8 11.78 -11.09 2.67
CA ARG A 8 12.00 -12.07 3.73
C ARG A 8 12.32 -11.30 5.01
N PRO A 9 11.69 -11.57 6.15
CA PRO A 9 12.05 -10.90 7.40
C PRO A 9 13.33 -11.54 7.97
N GLU A 10 14.48 -11.22 7.39
CA GLU A 10 15.79 -11.62 7.92
C GLU A 10 16.71 -10.40 7.98
N PRO A 11 17.61 -10.28 8.98
CA PRO A 11 18.50 -9.12 9.15
C PRO A 11 19.38 -8.78 7.92
N GLN A 12 19.51 -9.71 6.97
CA GLN A 12 20.31 -9.58 5.75
C GLN A 12 19.45 -9.54 4.48
N SER A 13 18.12 -9.48 4.59
CA SER A 13 17.23 -9.55 3.44
C SER A 13 17.34 -8.29 2.58
N GLN A 14 17.81 -8.45 1.34
CA GLN A 14 17.66 -7.42 0.33
C GLN A 14 16.22 -7.41 -0.17
N GLN A 15 15.65 -6.22 -0.25
CA GLN A 15 14.39 -6.04 -0.95
C GLN A 15 14.62 -6.14 -2.45
N PHE A 16 13.74 -6.86 -3.10
CA PHE A 16 13.71 -6.92 -4.56
C PHE A 16 12.37 -6.42 -5.05
N ILE A 17 12.44 -5.42 -5.91
CA ILE A 17 11.30 -4.94 -6.68
C ILE A 17 11.62 -5.24 -8.12
N PHE A 18 10.67 -5.87 -8.79
CA PHE A 18 10.77 -6.16 -10.21
C PHE A 18 9.67 -5.42 -10.99
N TYR A 19 9.95 -5.12 -12.25
CA TYR A 19 9.00 -4.63 -13.24
C TYR A 19 8.97 -5.62 -14.41
N PHE A 20 7.80 -6.12 -14.78
CA PHE A 20 7.63 -6.97 -15.97
C PHE A 20 7.13 -6.16 -17.17
N ASP A 21 7.95 -6.08 -18.22
CA ASP A 21 7.68 -5.31 -19.44
C ASP A 21 6.83 -6.03 -20.49
N GLY A 22 6.38 -7.26 -20.22
CA GLY A 22 5.69 -8.12 -21.17
C GLY A 22 6.57 -9.26 -21.72
N SER A 23 7.89 -9.16 -21.54
CA SER A 23 8.87 -10.16 -22.01
C SER A 23 9.83 -10.63 -20.92
N ARG A 24 10.28 -9.72 -20.04
CA ARG A 24 11.26 -10.02 -18.99
C ARG A 24 11.05 -9.17 -17.74
N PHE A 25 11.62 -9.66 -16.64
CA PHE A 25 11.65 -8.94 -15.37
C PHE A 25 12.88 -8.03 -15.30
N HIS A 26 12.66 -6.77 -14.97
CA HIS A 26 13.68 -5.76 -14.70
C HIS A 26 13.76 -5.50 -13.22
N ARG A 27 14.96 -5.54 -12.64
CA ARG A 27 15.16 -5.16 -11.24
C ARG A 27 15.10 -3.64 -11.11
N ILE A 28 14.27 -3.16 -10.20
CA ILE A 28 14.17 -1.74 -9.86
C ILE A 28 15.08 -1.46 -8.65
N PRO A 29 15.86 -0.36 -8.67
CA PRO A 29 16.61 0.07 -7.49
C PRO A 29 15.72 0.30 -6.27
N THR A 30 16.20 -0.15 -5.11
CA THR A 30 15.48 -0.06 -3.82
C THR A 30 16.06 1.03 -2.91
N ALA A 31 16.88 1.93 -3.46
CA ALA A 31 17.47 3.03 -2.71
C ALA A 31 16.37 3.91 -2.09
N GLY A 32 16.49 4.23 -0.80
CA GLY A 32 15.51 5.01 -0.04
C GLY A 32 14.41 4.18 0.66
N LEU A 33 14.25 2.91 0.32
CA LEU A 33 13.28 2.03 1.00
C LEU A 33 13.83 1.48 2.33
N SER A 34 12.94 1.27 3.29
CA SER A 34 13.19 0.47 4.49
C SER A 34 12.80 -0.99 4.26
N TYR A 35 13.23 -1.90 5.13
CA TYR A 35 13.17 -3.37 4.99
C TYR A 35 11.79 -4.02 4.77
N THR A 36 10.67 -3.30 4.80
CA THR A 36 9.33 -3.86 4.63
C THR A 36 8.60 -3.35 3.38
N ALA A 37 8.13 -4.26 2.53
CA ALA A 37 7.26 -3.99 1.40
C ALA A 37 6.20 -5.10 1.31
N SER A 38 4.94 -4.74 1.57
CA SER A 38 3.77 -5.63 1.62
C SER A 38 2.82 -5.42 0.44
N GLY A 39 2.83 -4.23 -0.14
CA GLY A 39 1.93 -3.87 -1.23
C GLY A 39 2.54 -2.84 -2.16
N VAL A 40 2.08 -2.87 -3.41
CA VAL A 40 2.48 -1.95 -4.46
C VAL A 40 1.24 -1.59 -5.27
N TRP A 41 1.15 -0.32 -5.66
CA TRP A 41 0.17 0.18 -6.61
C TRP A 41 0.81 1.28 -7.45
N PHE A 42 0.45 1.36 -8.72
CA PHE A 42 1.06 2.31 -9.64
C PHE A 42 0.16 2.57 -10.85
N ILE A 43 0.39 3.73 -11.46
CA ILE A 43 -0.02 4.02 -12.84
C ILE A 43 1.27 4.29 -13.62
N PRO A 44 1.60 3.48 -14.65
CA PRO A 44 2.83 3.63 -15.42
C PRO A 44 3.04 5.07 -15.88
N GLN A 45 4.29 5.54 -15.80
CA GLN A 45 4.71 6.89 -16.17
C GLN A 45 4.03 8.04 -15.38
N LYS A 46 3.22 7.73 -14.37
CA LYS A 46 2.59 8.73 -13.51
C LYS A 46 3.07 8.62 -12.07
N VAL A 47 2.86 7.48 -11.40
CA VAL A 47 3.19 7.34 -9.98
C VAL A 47 3.33 5.88 -9.60
N TYR A 48 4.25 5.61 -8.67
CA TYR A 48 4.46 4.30 -8.07
C TYR A 48 4.48 4.44 -6.56
N TYR A 49 3.72 3.58 -5.88
CA TYR A 49 3.67 3.51 -4.43
C TYR A 49 4.08 2.13 -3.93
N ILE A 50 4.75 2.12 -2.79
CA ILE A 50 5.06 0.93 -2.01
C ILE A 50 4.62 1.16 -0.57
N VAL A 51 3.98 0.16 0.02
CA VAL A 51 3.55 0.18 1.41
C VAL A 51 4.18 -0.96 2.21
N GLY A 52 4.24 -0.77 3.52
CA GLY A 52 4.85 -1.65 4.52
C GLY A 52 4.83 -0.94 5.87
N ASN A 53 5.96 -0.85 6.56
CA ASN A 53 6.11 0.03 7.73
C ASN A 53 5.88 1.51 7.36
N PHE A 54 6.27 1.91 6.15
CA PHE A 54 6.07 3.26 5.63
C PHE A 54 5.36 3.22 4.29
N VAL A 55 4.98 4.41 3.82
CA VAL A 55 4.51 4.62 2.45
C VAL A 55 5.64 5.31 1.70
N TYR A 56 6.02 4.73 0.57
CA TYR A 56 7.05 5.26 -0.31
C TYR A 56 6.44 5.56 -1.67
N LYS A 57 6.93 6.62 -2.31
CA LYS A 57 6.49 7.10 -3.60
C LYS A 57 7.68 7.39 -4.51
N THR A 58 7.50 7.14 -5.80
CA THR A 58 8.35 7.70 -6.86
C THR A 58 7.50 7.99 -8.10
N PHE A 59 7.94 8.96 -8.90
CA PHE A 59 7.35 9.26 -10.22
C PHE A 59 8.09 8.53 -11.35
N HIS A 60 9.36 8.16 -11.11
CA HIS A 60 10.21 7.53 -12.11
C HIS A 60 10.95 6.34 -11.50
N LEU A 61 10.80 5.17 -12.11
CA LEU A 61 11.54 3.98 -11.73
C LEU A 61 13.04 4.22 -11.98
N GLY A 62 13.87 3.87 -10.99
CA GLY A 62 15.32 4.11 -11.02
C GLY A 62 15.80 5.29 -10.18
N GLN A 63 14.90 6.22 -9.83
CA GLN A 63 15.19 7.25 -8.83
C GLN A 63 15.03 6.69 -7.41
N PRO A 64 15.71 7.27 -6.40
CA PRO A 64 15.50 6.91 -5.00
C PRO A 64 14.03 7.07 -4.61
N TRP A 65 13.51 6.11 -3.86
CA TRP A 65 12.17 6.16 -3.30
C TRP A 65 12.10 7.23 -2.22
N GLN A 66 11.03 8.03 -2.26
CA GLN A 66 10.79 9.09 -1.28
C GLN A 66 9.75 8.61 -0.28
N ARG A 67 10.00 8.81 1.02
CA ARG A 67 9.04 8.48 2.07
C ARG A 67 7.92 9.52 2.08
N GLU A 68 6.69 9.08 1.94
CA GLU A 68 5.53 9.96 2.09
C GLU A 68 5.37 10.33 3.58
N PRO A 69 5.31 11.63 3.92
CA PRO A 69 5.17 12.09 5.29
C PRO A 69 3.73 11.91 5.80
N GLY A 70 3.49 12.18 7.08
CA GLY A 70 2.14 12.27 7.66
C GLY A 70 1.45 10.94 7.94
N HIS A 71 1.93 9.81 7.43
CA HIS A 71 1.30 8.52 7.72
C HIS A 71 1.56 8.02 9.16
N PRO A 72 0.56 7.37 9.80
CA PRO A 72 0.72 6.69 11.07
C PRO A 72 1.86 5.65 11.06
N GLN A 73 2.57 5.52 12.18
CA GLN A 73 3.69 4.58 12.37
C GLN A 73 3.20 3.15 12.68
N ILE A 74 2.29 2.64 11.86
CA ILE A 74 1.74 1.28 11.93
C ILE A 74 1.89 0.61 10.57
N PHE A 75 1.80 -0.72 10.53
CA PHE A 75 1.99 -1.50 9.31
C PHE A 75 0.85 -1.31 8.31
N LYS A 76 1.18 -1.09 7.04
CA LYS A 76 0.25 -0.98 5.92
C LYS A 76 0.33 -2.29 5.16
N SER A 77 -0.77 -3.00 5.03
CA SER A 77 -0.78 -4.34 4.43
C SER A 77 -0.99 -4.29 2.93
N ALA A 78 -1.84 -3.38 2.46
CA ALA A 78 -2.22 -3.30 1.07
C ALA A 78 -2.49 -1.87 0.62
N ILE A 79 -2.37 -1.65 -0.68
CA ILE A 79 -2.63 -0.39 -1.37
C ILE A 79 -3.31 -0.68 -2.71
N ARG A 80 -4.37 0.06 -3.03
CA ARG A 80 -5.10 0.02 -4.31
C ARG A 80 -5.54 1.43 -4.69
N GLY A 81 -5.92 1.64 -5.94
CA GLY A 81 -6.39 2.92 -6.42
C GLY A 81 -6.96 2.81 -7.82
N GLU A 82 -7.87 3.71 -8.16
CA GLU A 82 -8.48 3.81 -9.49
C GLU A 82 -7.87 4.92 -10.33
N ALA A 83 -7.29 5.94 -9.67
CA ALA A 83 -6.66 7.07 -10.32
C ALA A 83 -5.52 7.63 -9.45
N VAL A 84 -4.69 8.52 -10.04
CA VAL A 84 -3.57 9.16 -9.31
C VAL A 84 -4.03 9.98 -8.10
N ASN A 85 -5.29 10.39 -8.09
CA ASN A 85 -5.96 11.16 -7.05
C ASN A 85 -7.01 10.34 -6.29
N ASP A 86 -6.99 9.02 -6.42
CA ASP A 86 -7.90 8.13 -5.72
C ASP A 86 -7.18 6.84 -5.36
N VAL A 87 -6.55 6.85 -4.18
CA VAL A 87 -5.70 5.75 -3.69
C VAL A 87 -6.06 5.44 -2.24
N LEU A 88 -6.28 4.16 -1.95
CA LEU A 88 -6.61 3.66 -0.63
C LEU A 88 -5.50 2.75 -0.10
N ILE A 89 -5.29 2.85 1.21
CA ILE A 89 -4.37 2.00 1.98
C ILE A 89 -5.15 1.39 3.15
N VAL A 90 -4.93 0.10 3.40
CA VAL A 90 -5.39 -0.56 4.62
C VAL A 90 -4.25 -1.22 5.38
N GLY A 91 -4.44 -1.46 6.68
CA GLY A 91 -3.38 -2.07 7.49
C GLY A 91 -3.77 -2.45 8.91
N ALA A 92 -2.76 -2.47 9.76
CA ALA A 92 -2.87 -2.81 11.17
C ALA A 92 -3.72 -1.78 11.94
N PHE A 93 -4.27 -2.20 13.07
CA PHE A 93 -5.07 -1.37 13.98
C PHE A 93 -6.24 -0.65 13.29
N GLY A 94 -6.88 -1.33 12.35
CA GLY A 94 -8.03 -0.81 11.61
C GLY A 94 -7.68 0.33 10.66
N LEU A 95 -6.41 0.52 10.29
CA LEU A 95 -5.99 1.58 9.38
C LEU A 95 -6.78 1.49 8.06
N VAL A 96 -7.43 2.60 7.74
CA VAL A 96 -7.94 2.93 6.41
C VAL A 96 -7.47 4.35 6.10
N SER A 97 -6.91 4.57 4.91
CA SER A 97 -6.47 5.90 4.49
C SER A 97 -6.75 6.10 3.02
N HIS A 98 -7.20 7.30 2.67
CA HIS A 98 -7.56 7.69 1.31
C HIS A 98 -6.77 8.91 0.86
N PHE A 99 -6.18 8.87 -0.33
CA PHE A 99 -5.58 10.02 -0.98
C PHE A 99 -6.54 10.56 -2.03
N ASN A 100 -6.88 11.84 -1.91
CA ASN A 100 -7.82 12.52 -2.80
C ASN A 100 -7.15 13.34 -3.92
N GLY A 101 -5.84 13.18 -4.11
CA GLY A 101 -5.04 13.99 -5.05
C GLY A 101 -4.29 15.16 -4.43
N VAL A 102 -4.68 15.56 -3.21
CA VAL A 102 -4.05 16.69 -2.49
C VAL A 102 -3.44 16.21 -1.18
N SER A 103 -4.20 15.48 -0.38
CA SER A 103 -3.76 15.00 0.93
C SER A 103 -4.29 13.61 1.23
N TRP A 104 -3.62 12.94 2.17
CA TRP A 104 -4.09 11.70 2.76
C TRP A 104 -5.05 12.01 3.92
N HIS A 105 -6.23 11.42 3.88
CA HIS A 105 -7.15 11.34 4.99
C HIS A 105 -6.96 10.00 5.70
N HIS A 106 -6.81 10.01 7.03
CA HIS A 106 -6.65 8.80 7.83
C HIS A 106 -7.90 8.61 8.69
N PHE A 107 -8.74 7.62 8.38
CA PHE A 107 -9.99 7.35 9.10
C PHE A 107 -9.77 6.65 10.46
N THR A 108 -8.59 6.80 11.04
CA THR A 108 -8.21 6.17 12.31
C THR A 108 -9.05 6.76 13.44
N GLY A 109 -9.90 5.93 14.05
CA GLY A 109 -10.79 6.35 15.14
C GLY A 109 -12.15 6.90 14.69
N GLU A 110 -12.36 7.08 13.37
CA GLU A 110 -13.64 7.51 12.80
C GLU A 110 -14.54 6.34 12.39
N LEU A 111 -13.92 5.20 12.07
CA LEU A 111 -14.64 3.95 11.84
C LEU A 111 -15.02 3.33 13.18
N PRO A 112 -16.14 2.58 13.27
CA PRO A 112 -16.54 1.86 14.49
C PRO A 112 -15.32 1.16 15.07
N GLN A 113 -15.01 1.36 16.36
CA GLN A 113 -13.70 1.00 16.92
C GLN A 113 -13.27 -0.44 16.57
N PHE A 114 -12.41 -0.56 15.56
CA PHE A 114 -11.88 -1.82 15.06
C PHE A 114 -10.39 -1.92 15.39
N TYR A 115 -10.06 -2.69 16.43
CA TYR A 115 -8.68 -3.03 16.80
C TYR A 115 -8.12 -4.25 16.04
N GLY A 116 -8.55 -4.45 14.79
CA GLY A 116 -8.13 -5.58 13.93
C GLY A 116 -7.05 -5.19 12.92
N THR A 117 -6.65 -6.13 12.07
CA THR A 117 -5.75 -5.87 10.93
C THR A 117 -6.46 -6.23 9.65
N TYR A 118 -6.50 -5.30 8.69
CA TYR A 118 -6.84 -5.61 7.31
C TYR A 118 -5.57 -6.11 6.61
N GLY A 119 -5.59 -7.36 6.15
CA GLY A 119 -4.46 -8.00 5.47
C GLY A 119 -4.50 -7.81 3.96
N SER A 120 -5.69 -7.64 3.39
CA SER A 120 -5.91 -7.49 1.96
C SER A 120 -7.08 -6.55 1.68
N MET A 121 -7.11 -6.01 0.47
CA MET A 121 -8.20 -5.20 -0.03
C MET A 121 -8.33 -5.32 -1.55
N ASP A 122 -9.54 -5.06 -2.04
CA ASP A 122 -9.79 -4.66 -3.41
C ASP A 122 -10.55 -3.33 -3.43
N TYR A 123 -10.38 -2.57 -4.51
CA TYR A 123 -11.01 -1.26 -4.68
C TYR A 123 -11.37 -1.05 -6.15
N LYS A 124 -12.67 -0.94 -6.43
CA LYS A 124 -13.18 -0.78 -7.80
C LYS A 124 -14.54 -0.11 -7.82
N GLY A 125 -14.75 0.82 -8.75
CA GLY A 125 -15.98 1.59 -8.89
C GLY A 125 -16.37 2.33 -7.62
N GLY A 126 -15.39 2.89 -6.90
CA GLY A 126 -15.61 3.53 -5.61
C GLY A 126 -15.94 2.60 -4.44
N LEU A 127 -15.98 1.27 -4.65
CA LEU A 127 -16.24 0.29 -3.60
C LEU A 127 -14.93 -0.31 -3.08
N LEU A 128 -14.65 -0.05 -1.81
CA LEU A 128 -13.61 -0.72 -1.02
C LEU A 128 -14.17 -1.98 -0.37
N VAL A 129 -13.48 -3.10 -0.57
CA VAL A 129 -13.66 -4.33 0.21
C VAL A 129 -12.34 -4.69 0.85
N ALA A 130 -12.26 -4.69 2.19
CA ALA A 130 -11.04 -5.07 2.92
C ALA A 130 -11.28 -6.26 3.84
N GLY A 131 -10.46 -7.29 3.70
CA GLY A 131 -10.50 -8.51 4.50
C GLY A 131 -9.43 -8.50 5.58
N GLY A 132 -9.75 -9.01 6.77
CA GLY A 132 -8.85 -8.96 7.91
C GLY A 132 -9.18 -9.92 9.03
N TRP A 133 -8.53 -9.73 10.16
CA TRP A 133 -8.77 -10.49 11.38
C TRP A 133 -8.73 -9.61 12.65
N ARG A 134 -9.41 -10.08 13.69
CA ARG A 134 -9.33 -9.54 15.06
C ARG A 134 -9.39 -10.70 16.06
N GLY A 135 -8.24 -10.99 16.67
CA GLY A 135 -8.09 -12.26 17.41
C GLY A 135 -8.37 -13.43 16.48
N GLU A 136 -9.27 -14.32 16.88
CA GLU A 136 -9.67 -15.50 16.10
C GLU A 136 -10.78 -15.23 15.08
N LYS A 137 -11.29 -14.00 14.98
CA LYS A 137 -12.41 -13.66 14.11
C LYS A 137 -11.92 -13.08 12.79
N ALA A 138 -12.44 -13.61 11.67
CA ALA A 138 -12.35 -12.95 10.38
C ALA A 138 -13.26 -11.71 10.36
N ILE A 139 -12.83 -10.65 9.66
CA ILE A 139 -13.59 -9.42 9.48
C ILE A 139 -13.55 -8.96 8.03
N VAL A 140 -14.61 -8.27 7.62
CA VAL A 140 -14.70 -7.59 6.33
C VAL A 140 -15.18 -6.17 6.56
N LEU A 141 -14.52 -5.21 5.92
CA LEU A 141 -14.98 -3.83 5.80
C LEU A 141 -15.47 -3.58 4.38
N LEU A 142 -16.64 -2.95 4.28
CA LEU A 142 -17.19 -2.41 3.05
C LEU A 142 -17.26 -0.89 3.21
N GLY A 143 -16.69 -0.16 2.26
CA GLY A 143 -16.75 1.30 2.23
C GLY A 143 -16.97 1.76 0.80
N GLY A 144 -17.76 2.81 0.60
CA GLY A 144 -17.93 3.40 -0.71
C GLY A 144 -18.65 4.73 -0.63
N HIS A 145 -18.51 5.51 -1.69
CA HIS A 145 -19.29 6.71 -1.93
C HIS A 145 -20.26 6.43 -3.08
N GLN A 146 -21.51 6.89 -2.96
CA GLN A 146 -22.47 6.86 -4.07
C GLN A 146 -22.15 7.95 -5.08
#